data_AF-A0A177TL55-F1
#
_entry.id   AF-A0A177TL55-F1
#
_cell.length_a   1.000
_cell.length_b   1.000
_cell.length_c   1.000
_cell.angle_alpha   90.00
_cell.angle_beta   90.00
_cell.angle_gamma   90.00
#
_symmetry.space_group_name_H-M   'P 1'
#
loop_
_entity.id
_entity.type
_entity.pdbx_description
1 polymer ?
#
loop_
_entity_poly.entity_id
_entity_poly.type
_entity_poly.pdbx_seq_one_letter_code
_entity_poly.pdbx_strand_id
1 'polypeptide(L)'
;MRLPVQVLIFLFVSLAFISSVAQHVPSAGNDQLGIAGGDHDHHRATGPGKASPRYDHHPHKVGSHGSRRAFGMTRSSRKPFGANTLAVRQTQCEPAGGMATQYWDCCKVAGAWSGYKSVNGTAHSCAKDGVTLLEDPNVTSGCQGGTAFACNNHQPFVSATNPKLAYAVGARPAPLGLDNYIGACYSIQFEELPGKTLVFQAVNTGNYPTNKQIDIQTPGGGVGELNTCPSQWNSPPDGWGRRYGGILNRSQCDQLPAQLQPGCHWRYDWLAPSDHPDGINPTIASMCRVKCPTILTDLTGVSRFDDASFPEPPQ
;
A
#
# COMPACT_ATOMS: atom_id res chain seq x y z
N MET A 1 -54.83 34.09 13.25
CA MET A 1 -54.63 34.45 14.68
C MET A 1 -53.33 33.78 15.12
N ARG A 2 -52.17 34.45 15.03
CA ARG A 2 -51.51 35.31 16.05
C ARG A 2 -51.28 34.62 17.42
N LEU A 3 -50.00 34.32 17.64
CA LEU A 3 -49.20 33.89 18.82
C LEU A 3 -49.43 34.74 20.11
N PRO A 4 -48.99 34.28 21.32
CA PRO A 4 -47.58 34.36 21.83
C PRO A 4 -47.14 33.09 22.62
N VAL A 5 -45.89 32.65 22.78
CA VAL A 5 -44.52 33.20 23.02
C VAL A 5 -44.32 33.81 24.42
N GLN A 6 -43.64 33.01 25.26
CA GLN A 6 -42.56 33.35 26.22
C GLN A 6 -42.89 33.97 27.61
N VAL A 7 -42.27 33.43 28.68
CA VAL A 7 -41.23 34.08 29.53
C VAL A 7 -41.22 33.68 31.04
N LEU A 8 -39.98 33.37 31.51
CA LEU A 8 -39.35 33.52 32.85
C LEU A 8 -39.64 32.53 34.01
N ILE A 9 -38.66 31.69 34.42
CA ILE A 9 -37.54 31.87 35.40
C ILE A 9 -37.98 31.63 36.86
N PHE A 10 -37.39 30.64 37.54
CA PHE A 10 -36.65 30.84 38.80
C PHE A 10 -35.65 29.70 39.06
N LEU A 11 -34.38 30.12 39.21
CA LEU A 11 -33.21 29.38 39.67
C LEU A 11 -33.28 29.04 41.17
N PHE A 12 -32.47 28.06 41.58
CA PHE A 12 -31.47 28.06 42.69
C PHE A 12 -31.45 26.70 43.40
N VAL A 13 -30.45 25.86 43.10
CA VAL A 13 -29.18 25.65 43.85
C VAL A 13 -29.27 24.50 44.85
N SER A 14 -28.46 23.47 44.60
CA SER A 14 -27.46 22.97 45.56
C SER A 14 -26.47 22.03 44.84
N LEU A 15 -25.29 22.56 44.56
CA LEU A 15 -24.04 21.81 44.41
C LEU A 15 -23.73 21.12 45.75
N ALA A 16 -23.08 19.94 45.71
CA ALA A 16 -21.68 19.82 46.14
C ALA A 16 -21.23 18.35 46.35
N PHE A 17 -20.17 18.01 45.61
CA PHE A 17 -18.98 17.25 46.02
C PHE A 17 -19.12 15.84 46.61
N ILE A 18 -18.40 14.88 46.00
CA ILE A 18 -17.16 14.30 46.55
C ILE A 18 -16.35 13.70 45.39
N SER A 19 -15.10 14.13 45.28
CA SER A 19 -14.06 13.51 44.45
C SER A 19 -13.09 12.73 45.33
N SER A 20 -12.51 11.70 44.70
CA SER A 20 -11.23 11.04 45.01
C SER A 20 -11.21 10.02 46.15
N VAL A 21 -11.07 8.74 45.77
CA VAL A 21 -10.10 7.82 46.38
C VAL A 21 -9.53 6.92 45.28
N ALA A 22 -8.28 7.17 44.90
CA ALA A 22 -7.42 6.18 44.27
C ALA A 22 -6.88 5.27 45.37
N GLN A 23 -7.06 3.95 45.23
CA GLN A 23 -6.42 2.96 46.10
C GLN A 23 -5.61 1.96 45.26
N HIS A 24 -4.34 1.89 45.63
CA HIS A 24 -3.35 0.88 45.26
C HIS A 24 -3.90 -0.54 45.37
N VAL A 25 -3.59 -1.36 44.36
CA VAL A 25 -3.56 -2.82 44.49
C VAL A 25 -2.09 -3.25 44.47
N PRO A 26 -1.61 -3.98 45.51
CA PRO A 26 -0.21 -4.37 45.61
C PRO A 26 0.11 -5.62 44.77
N SER A 27 1.29 -5.60 44.14
CA SER A 27 1.94 -6.77 43.55
C SER A 27 2.53 -7.64 44.67
N ALA A 28 2.11 -8.90 44.74
CA ALA A 28 2.78 -9.91 45.56
C ALA A 28 4.11 -10.32 44.90
N GLY A 29 5.17 -10.31 45.69
CA GLY A 29 6.47 -10.86 45.32
C GLY A 29 6.52 -12.38 45.53
N ASN A 30 7.48 -13.01 44.84
CA ASN A 30 8.15 -14.19 45.39
C ASN A 30 9.65 -14.10 45.10
N ASP A 31 10.39 -14.66 46.03
CA ASP A 31 11.78 -14.40 46.38
C ASP A 31 12.83 -15.15 45.56
N GLN A 32 14.04 -14.57 45.58
CA GLN A 32 15.39 -15.18 45.57
C GLN A 32 15.98 -15.80 44.30
N LEU A 33 17.10 -15.23 43.81
CA LEU A 33 18.48 -15.68 44.11
C LEU A 33 19.53 -14.91 43.29
N GLY A 34 20.65 -14.52 43.92
CA GLY A 34 21.96 -14.49 43.24
C GLY A 34 22.70 -13.15 43.08
N ILE A 35 23.30 -12.67 44.18
CA ILE A 35 24.70 -12.18 44.32
C ILE A 35 25.49 -11.88 43.03
N ALA A 36 25.96 -10.64 42.87
CA ALA A 36 27.40 -10.26 42.89
C ALA A 36 27.57 -8.76 42.55
N GLY A 37 28.35 -8.06 43.38
CA GLY A 37 28.57 -6.63 43.30
C GLY A 37 29.64 -6.17 42.30
N GLY A 38 29.84 -4.85 42.28
CA GLY A 38 30.91 -4.19 41.55
C GLY A 38 30.62 -2.70 41.37
N ASP A 39 31.01 -1.90 42.36
CA ASP A 39 31.18 -0.45 42.25
C ASP A 39 32.00 -0.06 41.01
N HIS A 40 31.70 1.08 40.40
CA HIS A 40 32.74 2.05 40.01
C HIS A 40 32.17 3.43 39.69
N ASP A 41 32.75 4.40 40.39
CA ASP A 41 32.57 5.84 40.31
C ASP A 41 33.04 6.50 39.00
N HIS A 42 32.38 7.63 38.71
CA HIS A 42 32.86 8.91 38.17
C HIS A 42 34.01 8.96 37.12
N HIS A 43 33.74 9.54 35.94
CA HIS A 43 34.07 10.94 35.58
C HIS A 43 34.17 11.21 34.07
N ARG A 44 33.49 12.30 33.67
CA ARG A 44 33.97 13.42 32.82
C ARG A 44 34.07 13.26 31.28
N ALA A 45 33.38 14.21 30.65
CA ALA A 45 33.26 14.49 29.23
C ALA A 45 34.53 15.06 28.56
N THR A 46 34.66 14.79 27.25
CA THR A 46 35.04 15.74 26.17
C THR A 46 34.62 15.16 24.80
N GLY A 47 33.96 15.96 23.94
CA GLY A 47 33.71 15.63 22.52
C GLY A 47 34.92 15.93 21.61
N PRO A 48 34.79 16.15 20.29
CA PRO A 48 33.61 16.06 19.40
C PRO A 48 33.84 15.31 18.05
N GLY A 49 32.74 15.10 17.29
CA GLY A 49 32.66 15.20 15.82
C GLY A 49 33.36 14.16 14.93
N LYS A 50 32.58 13.37 14.17
CA LYS A 50 33.03 12.81 12.88
C LYS A 50 31.93 12.84 11.83
N ALA A 51 32.32 13.37 10.67
CA ALA A 51 31.57 13.54 9.44
C ALA A 51 31.58 12.28 8.55
N SER A 52 30.64 12.24 7.60
CA SER A 52 30.51 11.28 6.50
C SER A 52 31.76 11.14 5.63
N PRO A 53 31.95 9.98 4.96
CA PRO A 53 32.83 9.88 3.80
C PRO A 53 32.03 10.00 2.48
N ARG A 54 32.44 10.96 1.63
CA ARG A 54 32.25 10.93 0.17
C ARG A 54 33.42 10.17 -0.44
N TYR A 55 33.16 9.35 -1.44
CA TYR A 55 34.19 8.74 -2.29
C TYR A 55 34.24 9.47 -3.64
N ASP A 56 35.43 9.97 -3.96
CA ASP A 56 35.77 10.62 -5.22
C ASP A 56 36.11 9.62 -6.33
N HIS A 57 35.69 9.94 -7.55
CA HIS A 57 36.17 9.38 -8.79
C HIS A 57 37.51 10.01 -9.20
N HIS A 58 38.45 9.26 -9.80
CA HIS A 58 39.08 9.57 -11.10
C HIS A 58 40.08 8.47 -11.58
N PRO A 59 40.45 8.44 -12.88
CA PRO A 59 40.81 7.22 -13.64
C PRO A 59 42.31 7.09 -13.98
N HIS A 60 42.76 5.89 -14.38
CA HIS A 60 44.09 5.69 -14.98
C HIS A 60 44.11 4.79 -16.23
N LYS A 61 44.45 5.47 -17.34
CA LYS A 61 45.38 5.18 -18.45
C LYS A 61 45.59 3.77 -19.04
N VAL A 62 45.59 3.85 -20.37
CA VAL A 62 45.99 2.91 -21.44
C VAL A 62 47.48 2.58 -21.43
N GLY A 63 47.82 1.32 -21.76
CA GLY A 63 49.16 0.87 -22.13
C GLY A 63 49.10 -0.30 -23.14
N SER A 64 49.87 -0.18 -24.22
CA SER A 64 49.96 -1.06 -25.39
C SER A 64 51.15 -2.02 -25.31
N HIS A 65 50.99 -3.29 -25.75
CA HIS A 65 51.84 -3.98 -26.75
C HIS A 65 51.71 -5.52 -26.66
N GLY A 66 51.71 -6.21 -27.81
CA GLY A 66 52.08 -7.63 -27.89
C GLY A 66 51.42 -8.46 -28.99
N SER A 67 52.10 -8.58 -30.13
CA SER A 67 51.72 -9.33 -31.34
C SER A 67 51.81 -10.86 -31.20
N ARG A 68 50.85 -11.62 -31.79
CA ARG A 68 51.07 -12.97 -32.36
C ARG A 68 50.15 -13.25 -33.54
N ARG A 69 50.73 -13.91 -34.56
CA ARG A 69 50.18 -14.31 -35.86
C ARG A 69 49.22 -15.51 -35.76
N ALA A 70 48.23 -15.61 -36.66
CA ALA A 70 48.22 -16.55 -37.81
C ALA A 70 46.82 -17.04 -38.24
N PHE A 71 46.74 -17.39 -39.52
CA PHE A 71 45.74 -18.18 -40.26
C PHE A 71 44.47 -17.49 -40.78
N GLY A 72 44.30 -17.61 -42.10
CA GLY A 72 43.18 -17.10 -42.87
C GLY A 72 42.12 -18.15 -43.19
N MET A 73 41.27 -17.76 -44.16
CA MET A 73 40.21 -18.53 -44.84
C MET A 73 38.94 -18.81 -44.02
N THR A 74 37.85 -18.10 -44.26
CA THR A 74 36.86 -18.36 -45.32
C THR A 74 35.60 -17.51 -45.12
N ARG A 75 35.09 -16.98 -46.23
CA ARG A 75 33.84 -16.23 -46.33
C ARG A 75 32.70 -17.25 -46.41
N SER A 76 31.89 -17.36 -45.35
CA SER A 76 30.69 -18.20 -45.33
C SER A 76 29.45 -17.32 -45.28
N SER A 77 28.77 -17.24 -46.42
CA SER A 77 27.43 -16.73 -46.59
C SER A 77 26.43 -17.65 -45.87
N ARG A 78 25.77 -17.15 -44.82
CA ARG A 78 24.50 -17.72 -44.35
C ARG A 78 23.44 -16.63 -44.27
N LYS A 79 22.33 -16.95 -44.94
CA LYS A 79 21.07 -16.20 -45.06
C LYS A 79 20.48 -15.86 -43.68
N PRO A 80 19.65 -14.81 -43.57
CA PRO A 80 19.04 -14.44 -42.32
C PRO A 80 18.01 -15.50 -41.91
N PHE A 81 18.20 -16.10 -40.74
CA PHE A 81 17.15 -16.86 -40.08
C PHE A 81 16.15 -15.84 -39.53
N GLY A 82 15.03 -15.68 -40.24
CA GLY A 82 13.82 -15.12 -39.66
C GLY A 82 13.32 -16.08 -38.59
N ALA A 83 13.67 -15.80 -37.33
CA ALA A 83 13.02 -16.42 -36.19
C ALA A 83 11.79 -15.56 -35.85
N ASN A 84 10.63 -16.00 -36.32
CA ASN A 84 9.37 -15.64 -35.68
C ASN A 84 9.34 -16.37 -34.33
N THR A 85 10.04 -15.81 -33.34
CA THR A 85 9.92 -16.25 -31.95
C THR A 85 8.59 -15.71 -31.46
N LEU A 86 7.54 -16.53 -31.55
CA LEU A 86 6.34 -16.31 -30.74
C LEU A 86 6.82 -16.26 -29.28
N ALA A 87 6.86 -15.06 -28.70
CA ALA A 87 7.30 -14.87 -27.33
C ALA A 87 6.44 -15.75 -26.41
N VAL A 88 7.05 -16.74 -25.77
CA VAL A 88 6.38 -17.56 -24.76
C VAL A 88 6.05 -16.64 -23.59
N ARG A 89 4.76 -16.42 -23.35
CA ARG A 89 4.30 -15.62 -22.19
C ARG A 89 4.66 -16.35 -20.90
N GLN A 90 5.31 -15.66 -19.98
CA GLN A 90 5.79 -16.22 -18.71
C GLN A 90 4.63 -16.41 -17.74
N THR A 91 4.30 -17.66 -17.41
CA THR A 91 3.39 -17.95 -16.29
C THR A 91 4.20 -17.95 -15.01
N GLN A 92 4.04 -16.92 -14.19
CA GLN A 92 4.74 -16.78 -12.91
C GLN A 92 3.70 -16.69 -11.79
N CYS A 93 3.57 -17.75 -11.01
CA CYS A 93 2.68 -17.82 -9.85
C CYS A 93 3.48 -17.89 -8.56
N GLU A 94 2.97 -17.23 -7.53
CA GLU A 94 3.55 -17.25 -6.19
C GLU A 94 2.96 -18.38 -5.34
N PRO A 95 3.68 -18.85 -4.31
CA PRO A 95 3.15 -19.85 -3.39
C PRO A 95 1.89 -19.36 -2.69
N ALA A 96 0.89 -20.24 -2.58
CA ALA A 96 -0.37 -19.99 -1.87
C ALA A 96 -0.20 -19.79 -0.35
N GLY A 97 -1.31 -19.50 0.31
CA GLY A 97 -1.40 -19.29 1.76
C GLY A 97 -1.01 -17.88 2.20
N GLY A 98 -1.00 -16.94 1.25
CA GLY A 98 -0.88 -15.52 1.55
C GLY A 98 -2.18 -14.93 2.09
N MET A 99 -2.16 -13.67 2.51
CA MET A 99 -3.34 -12.97 3.04
C MET A 99 -3.61 -11.69 2.24
N ALA A 100 -4.87 -11.38 1.98
CA ALA A 100 -5.28 -10.08 1.48
C ALA A 100 -5.91 -9.25 2.59
N THR A 101 -5.23 -8.18 2.98
CA THR A 101 -5.78 -7.18 3.91
C THR A 101 -6.37 -6.01 3.13
N GLN A 102 -6.95 -5.05 3.85
CA GLN A 102 -7.46 -3.82 3.27
C GLN A 102 -6.94 -2.61 4.03
N TYR A 103 -6.70 -1.51 3.32
CA TYR A 103 -6.29 -0.23 3.91
C TYR A 103 -6.78 0.96 3.10
N TRP A 104 -6.87 2.13 3.75
CA TRP A 104 -6.99 3.43 3.10
C TRP A 104 -6.49 4.52 4.06
N ASP A 105 -5.25 4.95 3.86
CA ASP A 105 -4.54 5.92 4.69
C ASP A 105 -4.52 7.35 4.10
N CYS A 106 -5.10 7.49 2.90
CA CYS A 106 -5.12 8.70 2.07
C CYS A 106 -3.74 9.17 1.58
N CYS A 107 -2.66 8.43 1.88
CA CYS A 107 -1.31 8.81 1.48
C CYS A 107 -1.16 8.75 -0.05
N LYS A 108 -0.29 9.61 -0.58
CA LYS A 108 0.27 9.38 -1.92
C LYS A 108 0.92 7.99 -1.96
N VAL A 109 0.53 7.18 -2.95
CA VAL A 109 1.04 5.81 -3.13
C VAL A 109 2.51 5.81 -3.54
N ALA A 110 3.27 4.79 -3.14
CA ALA A 110 4.70 4.71 -3.43
C ALA A 110 5.04 4.75 -4.92
N GLY A 111 4.19 4.17 -5.77
CA GLY A 111 4.34 4.18 -7.22
C GLY A 111 4.17 5.56 -7.86
N ALA A 112 3.65 6.55 -7.12
CA ALA A 112 3.50 7.93 -7.60
C ALA A 112 4.79 8.77 -7.46
N TRP A 113 5.87 8.15 -6.96
CA TRP A 113 7.21 8.75 -6.98
C TRP A 113 7.98 8.31 -8.22
N SER A 114 8.78 9.21 -8.78
CA SER A 114 9.73 8.89 -9.84
C SER A 114 10.86 7.98 -9.36
N GLY A 115 11.53 7.31 -10.30
CA GLY A 115 12.80 6.60 -10.04
C GLY A 115 12.73 5.08 -10.17
N TYR A 116 11.53 4.51 -10.34
CA TYR A 116 11.38 3.10 -10.66
C TYR A 116 11.80 2.82 -12.10
N LYS A 117 12.70 1.87 -12.30
CA LYS A 117 13.34 1.58 -13.61
C LYS A 117 12.50 0.65 -14.48
N SER A 118 11.52 -0.01 -13.89
CA SER A 118 10.70 -1.04 -14.53
C SER A 118 9.41 -0.50 -15.15
N VAL A 119 9.10 0.78 -14.96
CA VAL A 119 7.86 1.44 -15.40
C VAL A 119 8.12 2.62 -16.32
N ASN A 120 7.15 2.92 -17.17
CA ASN A 120 7.21 4.01 -18.15
C ASN A 120 6.70 5.37 -17.63
N GLY A 121 6.35 5.46 -16.35
CA GLY A 121 5.76 6.63 -15.72
C GLY A 121 5.57 6.42 -14.23
N THR A 122 4.78 7.28 -13.60
CA THR A 122 4.43 7.19 -12.18
C THR A 122 2.94 6.93 -12.04
N ALA A 123 2.56 6.25 -10.96
CA ALA A 123 1.15 6.18 -10.60
C ALA A 123 0.62 7.61 -10.32
N HIS A 124 -0.67 7.83 -10.55
CA HIS A 124 -1.30 9.11 -10.29
C HIS A 124 -1.37 9.40 -8.78
N SER A 125 -1.23 10.68 -8.45
CA SER A 125 -1.58 11.22 -7.14
C SER A 125 -2.47 12.43 -7.34
N CYS A 126 -3.34 12.67 -6.36
CA CYS A 126 -4.36 13.70 -6.48
C CYS A 126 -4.19 14.79 -5.44
N ALA A 127 -4.71 15.97 -5.75
CA ALA A 127 -4.91 17.03 -4.78
C ALA A 127 -5.93 16.60 -3.71
N LYS A 128 -6.21 17.50 -2.76
CA LYS A 128 -7.08 17.24 -1.60
C LYS A 128 -8.49 16.73 -1.99
N ASP A 129 -9.03 17.15 -3.13
CA ASP A 129 -10.33 16.70 -3.62
C ASP A 129 -10.36 15.21 -4.05
N GLY A 130 -9.19 14.57 -4.16
CA GLY A 130 -9.03 13.20 -4.62
C GLY A 130 -9.33 12.99 -6.10
N VAL A 131 -9.45 14.06 -6.90
CA VAL A 131 -9.81 14.00 -8.32
C VAL A 131 -8.82 14.77 -9.19
N THR A 132 -8.38 15.96 -8.77
CA THR A 132 -7.45 16.77 -9.53
C THR A 132 -6.08 16.10 -9.54
N LEU A 133 -5.67 15.59 -10.70
CA LEU A 133 -4.36 14.96 -10.88
C LEU A 133 -3.23 15.96 -10.63
N LEU A 134 -2.20 15.51 -9.93
CA LEU A 134 -0.97 16.25 -9.72
C LEU A 134 0.05 15.78 -10.75
N GLU A 135 0.35 16.63 -11.73
CA GLU A 135 1.28 16.34 -12.83
C GLU A 135 2.73 16.21 -12.36
N ASP A 136 3.12 16.92 -11.30
CA ASP A 136 4.48 16.84 -10.75
C ASP A 136 4.57 15.65 -9.76
N PRO A 137 5.31 14.58 -10.10
CA PRO A 137 5.50 13.44 -9.20
C PRO A 137 6.35 13.78 -7.97
N ASN A 138 6.90 14.99 -7.85
CA ASN A 138 7.66 15.42 -6.68
C ASN A 138 6.80 16.15 -5.64
N VAL A 139 5.50 16.37 -5.87
CA VAL A 139 4.63 16.93 -4.84
C VAL A 139 4.63 16.00 -3.62
N THR A 140 4.97 16.58 -2.46
CA THR A 140 5.14 15.86 -1.20
C THR A 140 3.84 15.19 -0.77
N SER A 141 3.93 13.95 -0.29
CA SER A 141 2.79 13.20 0.23
C SER A 141 2.16 13.91 1.42
N GLY A 142 0.83 13.87 1.55
CA GLY A 142 0.13 14.31 2.76
C GLY A 142 0.59 13.58 4.02
N CYS A 143 1.08 12.35 3.90
CA CYS A 143 1.67 11.59 5.02
C CYS A 143 3.09 12.03 5.39
N GLN A 144 3.67 12.95 4.61
CA GLN A 144 4.95 13.62 4.84
C GLN A 144 4.74 15.13 5.03
N GLY A 145 3.52 15.57 5.33
CA GLY A 145 3.17 16.99 5.54
C GLY A 145 2.94 17.79 4.25
N GLY A 146 2.85 17.13 3.10
CA GLY A 146 2.57 17.75 1.80
C GLY A 146 1.09 17.78 1.41
N THR A 147 0.84 17.84 0.10
CA THR A 147 -0.50 18.06 -0.48
C THR A 147 -0.90 17.04 -1.55
N ALA A 148 -0.11 15.98 -1.73
CA ALA A 148 -0.44 14.86 -2.60
C ALA A 148 -1.08 13.69 -1.83
N PHE A 149 -2.19 13.18 -2.35
CA PHE A 149 -3.02 12.14 -1.74
C PHE A 149 -3.29 10.99 -2.71
N ALA A 150 -3.84 9.89 -2.19
CA ALA A 150 -4.44 8.85 -3.03
C ALA A 150 -5.62 9.42 -3.83
N CYS A 151 -5.75 9.01 -5.09
CA CYS A 151 -6.86 9.38 -5.95
C CYS A 151 -8.12 8.57 -5.63
N ASN A 152 -9.31 9.18 -5.74
CA ASN A 152 -10.59 8.52 -5.46
C ASN A 152 -10.80 7.34 -6.41
N ASN A 153 -10.33 7.41 -7.66
CA ASN A 153 -10.47 6.29 -8.59
C ASN A 153 -9.54 5.11 -8.28
N HIS A 154 -8.60 5.20 -7.33
CA HIS A 154 -7.78 4.07 -6.86
C HIS A 154 -8.54 3.13 -5.89
N GLN A 155 -9.86 3.21 -5.86
CA GLN A 155 -10.76 2.29 -5.15
C GLN A 155 -10.96 0.99 -5.94
N PRO A 156 -11.34 -0.12 -5.29
CA PRO A 156 -11.67 -1.36 -5.97
C PRO A 156 -13.07 -1.29 -6.58
N PHE A 157 -13.28 -2.04 -7.66
CA PHE A 157 -14.57 -2.09 -8.34
C PHE A 157 -14.80 -3.43 -9.02
N VAL A 158 -16.07 -3.80 -9.18
CA VAL A 158 -16.47 -5.01 -9.91
C VAL A 158 -16.44 -4.74 -11.41
N SER A 159 -16.04 -5.74 -12.21
CA SER A 159 -16.14 -5.65 -13.66
C SER A 159 -17.60 -5.40 -14.08
N ALA A 160 -17.80 -4.46 -15.00
CA ALA A 160 -19.12 -4.14 -15.54
C ALA A 160 -19.73 -5.29 -16.36
N THR A 161 -18.90 -6.22 -16.84
CA THR A 161 -19.32 -7.33 -17.71
C THR A 161 -19.24 -8.69 -17.03
N ASN A 162 -18.54 -8.80 -15.90
CA ASN A 162 -18.36 -10.06 -15.19
C ASN A 162 -18.43 -9.85 -13.66
N PRO A 163 -19.55 -10.20 -12.98
CA PRO A 163 -19.70 -9.98 -11.55
C PRO A 163 -18.76 -10.86 -10.69
N LYS A 164 -18.11 -11.87 -11.27
CA LYS A 164 -17.11 -12.69 -10.61
C LYS A 164 -15.69 -12.13 -10.74
N LEU A 165 -15.50 -11.06 -11.49
CA LEU A 165 -14.23 -10.37 -11.67
C LEU A 165 -14.29 -9.01 -10.99
N ALA A 166 -13.25 -8.67 -10.22
CA ALA A 166 -13.02 -7.33 -9.72
C ALA A 166 -11.62 -6.84 -10.06
N TYR A 167 -11.46 -5.53 -10.06
CA TYR A 167 -10.21 -4.84 -10.25
C TYR A 167 -9.88 -4.04 -9.00
N ALA A 168 -8.61 -4.03 -8.62
CA ALA A 168 -8.15 -3.23 -7.50
C ALA A 168 -6.69 -2.83 -7.69
N VAL A 169 -6.28 -1.88 -6.86
CA VAL A 169 -4.89 -1.48 -6.70
C VAL A 169 -4.49 -1.63 -5.24
N GLY A 170 -3.20 -1.63 -4.94
CA GLY A 170 -2.76 -1.65 -3.55
C GLY A 170 -1.29 -1.88 -3.35
N ALA A 171 -0.96 -2.38 -2.16
CA ALA A 171 0.40 -2.49 -1.68
C ALA A 171 0.91 -3.93 -1.66
N ARG A 172 2.22 -4.07 -1.84
CA ARG A 172 2.96 -5.32 -1.64
C ARG A 172 4.13 -5.15 -0.67
N PRO A 173 4.66 -6.24 -0.08
CA PRO A 173 5.75 -6.17 0.88
C PRO A 173 7.02 -5.53 0.32
N ALA A 174 7.56 -4.54 1.02
CA ALA A 174 8.83 -3.89 0.67
C ALA A 174 10.00 -4.86 0.43
N PRO A 175 10.17 -5.95 1.22
CA PRO A 175 11.27 -6.91 1.04
C PRO A 175 11.25 -7.66 -0.30
N LEU A 176 10.14 -7.63 -1.06
CA LEU A 176 10.08 -8.19 -2.40
C LEU A 176 10.80 -7.34 -3.46
N GLY A 177 11.22 -6.12 -3.10
CA GLY A 177 11.88 -5.16 -3.98
C GLY A 177 10.86 -4.36 -4.79
N LEU A 178 10.77 -3.05 -4.56
CA LEU A 178 9.74 -2.19 -5.15
C LEU A 178 9.77 -2.21 -6.69
N ASP A 179 10.97 -2.14 -7.30
CA ASP A 179 11.12 -2.22 -8.76
C ASP A 179 10.59 -3.55 -9.36
N ASN A 180 10.49 -4.62 -8.56
CA ASN A 180 10.01 -5.91 -9.03
C ASN A 180 8.49 -5.95 -9.19
N TYR A 181 7.74 -5.14 -8.44
CA TYR A 181 6.28 -5.22 -8.45
C TYR A 181 5.57 -3.88 -8.69
N ILE A 182 6.18 -2.72 -8.53
CA ILE A 182 5.47 -1.46 -8.81
C ILE A 182 5.03 -1.46 -10.28
N GLY A 183 3.74 -1.18 -10.48
CA GLY A 183 3.04 -1.24 -11.76
C GLY A 183 2.65 -2.65 -12.22
N ALA A 184 3.01 -3.72 -11.49
CA ALA A 184 2.74 -5.10 -11.87
C ALA A 184 1.30 -5.50 -11.54
N CYS A 185 0.66 -6.22 -12.46
CA CYS A 185 -0.65 -6.84 -12.22
C CYS A 185 -0.57 -8.33 -11.91
N TYR A 186 -1.54 -8.78 -11.12
CA TYR A 186 -1.68 -10.14 -10.64
C TYR A 186 -3.14 -10.58 -10.75
N SER A 187 -3.37 -11.80 -11.23
CA SER A 187 -4.66 -12.48 -11.12
C SER A 187 -4.67 -13.30 -9.84
N ILE A 188 -5.64 -13.02 -8.96
CA ILE A 188 -5.69 -13.55 -7.59
C ILE A 188 -7.01 -14.28 -7.38
N GLN A 189 -6.93 -15.50 -6.85
CA GLN A 189 -8.09 -16.25 -6.37
C GLN A 189 -7.96 -16.45 -4.86
N PHE A 190 -9.09 -16.44 -4.17
CA PHE A 190 -9.16 -16.58 -2.72
C PHE A 190 -9.80 -17.91 -2.34
N GLU A 191 -9.37 -18.47 -1.20
CA GLU A 191 -9.94 -19.72 -0.68
C GLU A 191 -11.41 -19.53 -0.29
N GLU A 192 -11.74 -18.40 0.32
CA GLU A 192 -13.07 -18.08 0.85
C GLU A 192 -14.02 -17.51 -0.22
N LEU A 193 -13.53 -17.25 -1.44
CA LEU A 193 -14.33 -16.71 -2.54
C LEU A 193 -14.16 -17.55 -3.82
N PRO A 194 -14.50 -18.85 -3.79
CA PRO A 194 -14.30 -19.73 -4.93
C PRO A 194 -15.03 -19.21 -6.18
N GLY A 195 -14.33 -19.23 -7.31
CA GLY A 195 -14.84 -18.76 -8.60
C GLY A 195 -14.88 -17.24 -8.76
N LYS A 196 -14.51 -16.46 -7.75
CA LYS A 196 -14.20 -15.03 -7.93
C LYS A 196 -12.71 -14.86 -8.27
N THR A 197 -12.40 -13.82 -9.02
CA THR A 197 -11.02 -13.44 -9.35
C THR A 197 -10.84 -11.94 -9.17
N LEU A 198 -9.74 -11.56 -8.52
CA LEU A 198 -9.30 -10.18 -8.40
C LEU A 198 -8.11 -9.96 -9.32
N VAL A 199 -8.20 -8.99 -10.23
CA VAL A 199 -7.03 -8.48 -10.95
C VAL A 199 -6.51 -7.26 -10.20
N PHE A 200 -5.32 -7.41 -9.64
CA PHE A 200 -4.73 -6.47 -8.69
C PHE A 200 -3.47 -5.83 -9.28
N GLN A 201 -3.39 -4.49 -9.30
CA GLN A 201 -2.16 -3.76 -9.65
C GLN A 201 -1.44 -3.26 -8.39
N ALA A 202 -0.18 -3.64 -8.24
CA ALA A 202 0.64 -3.15 -7.14
C ALA A 202 1.16 -1.73 -7.45
N VAL A 203 0.67 -0.74 -6.70
CA VAL A 203 1.04 0.68 -6.85
C VAL A 203 1.63 1.25 -5.56
N ASN A 204 1.64 0.49 -4.48
CA ASN A 204 2.17 0.90 -3.19
C ASN A 204 3.04 -0.19 -2.53
N THR A 205 3.67 0.15 -1.43
CA THR A 205 4.47 -0.76 -0.60
C THR A 205 4.03 -0.70 0.86
N GLY A 206 4.33 -1.75 1.63
CA GLY A 206 4.17 -1.75 3.08
C GLY A 206 5.10 -2.74 3.77
N ASN A 207 5.18 -2.61 5.09
CA ASN A 207 5.88 -3.54 5.97
C ASN A 207 4.86 -4.49 6.59
N TYR A 208 5.04 -5.79 6.36
CA TYR A 208 4.09 -6.82 6.80
C TYR A 208 4.83 -7.94 7.52
N PRO A 209 4.16 -8.68 8.42
CA PRO A 209 4.77 -9.82 9.10
C PRO A 209 5.25 -10.93 8.15
N THR A 210 4.70 -10.99 6.94
CA THR A 210 5.10 -11.97 5.92
C THR A 210 5.23 -11.32 4.54
N ASN A 211 6.03 -11.93 3.67
CA ASN A 211 6.14 -11.51 2.27
C ASN A 211 5.01 -12.05 1.37
N LYS A 212 4.04 -12.77 1.95
CA LYS A 212 2.90 -13.35 1.23
C LYS A 212 1.63 -12.53 1.44
N GLN A 213 1.74 -11.22 1.58
CA GLN A 213 0.59 -10.34 1.79
C GLN A 213 0.36 -9.45 0.58
N ILE A 214 -0.90 -9.12 0.32
CA ILE A 214 -1.28 -7.91 -0.41
C ILE A 214 -2.14 -7.07 0.51
N ASP A 215 -2.12 -5.76 0.31
CA ASP A 215 -3.01 -4.84 1.01
C ASP A 215 -3.82 -4.05 -0.01
N ILE A 216 -5.14 -4.29 -0.07
CA ILE A 216 -6.02 -3.74 -1.09
C ILE A 216 -6.45 -2.34 -0.69
N GLN A 217 -6.25 -1.33 -1.54
CA GLN A 217 -6.68 0.04 -1.27
C GLN A 217 -8.20 0.13 -1.23
N THR A 218 -8.81 -0.01 -0.05
CA THR A 218 -10.25 -0.09 0.15
C THR A 218 -10.65 0.94 1.20
N PRO A 219 -11.40 2.01 0.84
CA PRO A 219 -11.84 3.00 1.81
C PRO A 219 -12.57 2.37 2.98
N GLY A 220 -12.21 2.82 4.18
CA GLY A 220 -12.75 2.24 5.41
C GLY A 220 -12.09 0.92 5.82
N GLY A 221 -11.05 0.44 5.11
CA GLY A 221 -10.24 -0.73 5.50
C GLY A 221 -9.31 -0.48 6.70
N GLY A 222 -9.17 0.77 7.12
CA GLY A 222 -8.27 1.20 8.21
C GLY A 222 -7.08 1.98 7.65
N VAL A 223 -6.61 2.95 8.41
CA VAL A 223 -5.49 3.82 8.00
C VAL A 223 -4.14 3.16 8.25
N GLY A 224 -4.05 2.26 9.23
CA GLY A 224 -2.82 1.56 9.57
C GLY A 224 -1.80 2.47 10.25
N GLU A 225 -0.52 2.30 9.88
CA GLU A 225 0.59 3.03 10.50
C GLU A 225 0.53 4.53 10.17
N LEU A 226 0.37 4.85 8.90
CA LEU A 226 0.27 6.21 8.38
C LEU A 226 -1.19 6.67 8.36
N ASN A 227 -1.41 7.98 8.42
CA ASN A 227 -2.75 8.53 8.28
C ASN A 227 -2.70 10.01 7.86
N THR A 228 -3.17 10.33 6.66
CA THR A 228 -3.43 11.71 6.24
C THR A 228 -4.90 11.95 5.89
N CYS A 229 -5.78 10.98 6.17
CA CYS A 229 -7.21 11.13 5.97
C CYS A 229 -7.85 12.27 6.79
N PRO A 230 -7.38 12.63 8.00
CA PRO A 230 -7.85 13.84 8.68
C PRO A 230 -7.58 15.10 7.85
N SER A 231 -6.41 15.19 7.22
CA SER A 231 -6.03 16.34 6.40
C SER A 231 -6.78 16.39 5.07
N GLN A 232 -7.07 15.23 4.47
CA GLN A 232 -7.79 15.16 3.19
C GLN A 232 -9.31 15.29 3.35
N TRP A 233 -9.88 14.53 4.27
CA TRP A 233 -11.33 14.27 4.38
C TRP A 233 -11.93 14.60 5.75
N ASN A 234 -11.17 15.23 6.64
CA ASN A 234 -11.59 15.48 8.02
C ASN A 234 -12.03 14.20 8.76
N SER A 235 -11.41 13.05 8.45
CA SER A 235 -11.68 11.81 9.19
C SER A 235 -11.23 11.94 10.66
N PRO A 236 -11.74 11.08 11.56
CA PRO A 236 -11.16 10.95 12.90
C PRO A 236 -9.67 10.57 12.88
N PRO A 237 -8.94 10.77 14.00
CA PRO A 237 -7.49 10.51 14.08
C PRO A 237 -7.05 9.07 13.78
N ASP A 238 -7.91 8.09 14.01
CA ASP A 238 -7.67 6.67 13.69
C ASP A 238 -8.38 6.22 12.40
N GLY A 239 -8.84 7.17 11.58
CA GLY A 239 -9.69 6.92 10.43
C GLY A 239 -11.16 6.76 10.82
N TRP A 240 -11.99 6.25 9.92
CA TRP A 240 -13.43 6.12 10.14
C TRP A 240 -13.82 4.96 11.07
N GLY A 241 -12.90 4.07 11.40
CA GLY A 241 -13.16 2.93 12.28
C GLY A 241 -11.94 2.62 13.14
N ARG A 242 -11.64 1.33 13.31
CA ARG A 242 -10.39 0.91 13.95
C ARG A 242 -9.21 1.33 13.09
N ARG A 243 -8.12 1.76 13.74
CA ARG A 243 -6.87 2.12 13.05
C ARG A 243 -6.42 1.04 12.06
N TYR A 244 -6.44 -0.21 12.50
CA TYR A 244 -6.20 -1.39 11.66
C TYR A 244 -7.51 -2.18 11.51
N GLY A 245 -7.92 -2.45 10.27
CA GLY A 245 -9.16 -3.15 9.94
C GLY A 245 -10.39 -2.25 9.74
N GLY A 246 -10.30 -0.99 10.16
CA GLY A 246 -11.25 0.06 9.78
C GLY A 246 -12.66 -0.14 10.32
N ILE A 247 -13.64 0.18 9.48
CA ILE A 247 -15.06 0.02 9.84
C ILE A 247 -15.44 -1.46 9.91
N LEU A 248 -16.49 -1.78 10.66
CA LEU A 248 -16.86 -3.14 11.04
C LEU A 248 -17.98 -3.72 10.19
N ASN A 249 -18.78 -2.91 9.51
CA ASN A 249 -19.87 -3.40 8.67
C ASN A 249 -20.22 -2.43 7.56
N ARG A 250 -20.96 -2.93 6.57
CA ARG A 250 -21.38 -2.21 5.37
C ARG A 250 -22.11 -0.90 5.65
N SER A 251 -22.95 -0.83 6.69
CA SER A 251 -23.74 0.37 6.99
C SER A 251 -22.88 1.56 7.42
N GLN A 252 -21.70 1.30 7.98
CA GLN A 252 -20.75 2.33 8.35
C GLN A 252 -20.06 2.98 7.15
N CYS A 253 -20.23 2.47 5.93
CA CYS A 253 -19.76 3.17 4.74
C CYS A 253 -20.40 4.56 4.59
N ASP A 254 -21.62 4.78 5.10
CA ASP A 254 -22.33 6.05 4.99
C ASP A 254 -21.64 7.21 5.74
N GLN A 255 -20.72 6.90 6.66
CA GLN A 255 -19.94 7.91 7.39
C GLN A 255 -18.67 8.37 6.62
N LEU A 256 -18.30 7.67 5.54
CA LEU A 256 -17.20 8.08 4.66
C LEU A 256 -17.69 9.18 3.70
N PRO A 257 -16.77 10.00 3.15
CA PRO A 257 -17.08 10.90 2.04
C PRO A 257 -17.77 10.14 0.90
N ALA A 258 -18.79 10.74 0.28
CA ALA A 258 -19.60 10.10 -0.76
C ALA A 258 -18.74 9.52 -1.92
N GLN A 259 -17.63 10.18 -2.23
CA GLN A 259 -16.66 9.77 -3.26
C GLN A 259 -15.98 8.44 -2.93
N LEU A 260 -15.87 8.07 -1.65
CA LEU A 260 -15.19 6.88 -1.14
C LEU A 260 -16.13 5.74 -0.75
N GLN A 261 -17.45 6.00 -0.74
CA GLN A 261 -18.45 4.99 -0.39
C GLN A 261 -18.50 3.80 -1.37
N PRO A 262 -18.34 3.97 -2.70
CA PRO A 262 -18.38 2.83 -3.62
C PRO A 262 -17.32 1.76 -3.32
N GLY A 263 -16.05 2.16 -3.11
CA GLY A 263 -14.99 1.23 -2.74
C GLY A 263 -15.16 0.65 -1.34
N CYS A 264 -15.74 1.42 -0.41
CA CYS A 264 -16.12 0.91 0.90
C CYS A 264 -17.17 -0.21 0.79
N HIS A 265 -18.24 0.00 0.04
CA HIS A 265 -19.28 -1.01 -0.16
C HIS A 265 -18.75 -2.25 -0.88
N TRP A 266 -17.82 -2.10 -1.83
CA TRP A 266 -17.17 -3.22 -2.51
C TRP A 266 -16.56 -4.24 -1.53
N ARG A 267 -16.00 -3.78 -0.39
CA ARG A 267 -15.45 -4.65 0.66
C ARG A 267 -16.45 -5.67 1.17
N TYR A 268 -17.70 -5.24 1.33
CA TYR A 268 -18.78 -6.06 1.90
C TYR A 268 -19.63 -6.73 0.83
N ASP A 269 -19.74 -6.13 -0.36
CA ASP A 269 -20.58 -6.64 -1.44
C ASP A 269 -19.86 -7.69 -2.29
N TRP A 270 -18.54 -7.54 -2.46
CA TRP A 270 -17.75 -8.40 -3.35
C TRP A 270 -16.67 -9.20 -2.62
N LEU A 271 -15.93 -8.60 -1.67
CA LEU A 271 -14.83 -9.29 -0.98
C LEU A 271 -15.31 -10.15 0.20
N ALA A 272 -16.48 -9.89 0.76
CA ALA A 272 -17.04 -10.70 1.83
C ALA A 272 -17.87 -11.88 1.27
N PRO A 273 -17.66 -13.12 1.77
CA PRO A 273 -18.58 -14.22 1.54
C PRO A 273 -19.85 -14.05 2.40
N SER A 274 -20.92 -14.76 2.04
CA SER A 274 -22.26 -14.59 2.67
C SER A 274 -22.30 -14.95 4.16
N ASP A 275 -21.41 -15.80 4.64
CA ASP A 275 -21.26 -16.21 6.04
C ASP A 275 -20.35 -15.29 6.86
N HIS A 276 -19.69 -14.32 6.22
CA HIS A 276 -18.89 -13.28 6.87
C HIS A 276 -19.33 -11.86 6.46
N PRO A 277 -20.60 -11.47 6.72
CA PRO A 277 -21.15 -10.20 6.25
C PRO A 277 -20.45 -8.95 6.84
N ASP A 278 -19.73 -9.09 7.94
CA ASP A 278 -18.94 -8.03 8.59
C ASP A 278 -17.52 -7.89 8.00
N GLY A 279 -17.21 -8.63 6.93
CA GLY A 279 -15.94 -8.57 6.22
C GLY A 279 -14.92 -9.62 6.68
N ILE A 280 -13.87 -9.81 5.87
CA ILE A 280 -12.81 -10.80 6.06
C ILE A 280 -11.49 -10.29 5.47
N ASN A 281 -10.37 -10.84 5.95
CA ASN A 281 -9.11 -10.83 5.20
C ASN A 281 -8.96 -12.22 4.56
N PRO A 282 -9.22 -12.38 3.25
CA PRO A 282 -9.24 -13.70 2.64
C PRO A 282 -7.84 -14.24 2.39
N THR A 283 -7.74 -15.57 2.42
CA THR A 283 -6.53 -16.35 2.13
C THR A 283 -6.33 -16.46 0.63
N ILE A 284 -5.12 -16.18 0.15
CA ILE A 284 -4.74 -16.25 -1.26
C ILE A 284 -4.52 -17.72 -1.64
N ALA A 285 -5.46 -18.27 -2.40
CA ALA A 285 -5.38 -19.61 -2.99
C ALA A 285 -4.41 -19.66 -4.17
N SER A 286 -4.37 -18.59 -4.98
CA SER A 286 -3.41 -18.44 -6.07
C SER A 286 -3.18 -16.96 -6.40
N MET A 287 -1.96 -16.64 -6.82
CA MET A 287 -1.61 -15.30 -7.30
C MET A 287 -0.57 -15.42 -8.41
N CYS A 288 -0.94 -15.04 -9.63
CA CYS A 288 -0.08 -15.15 -10.81
C CYS A 288 0.08 -13.80 -11.50
N ARG A 289 1.30 -13.47 -11.94
CA ARG A 289 1.55 -12.29 -12.78
C ARG A 289 0.75 -12.42 -14.07
N VAL A 290 0.06 -11.34 -14.41
CA VAL A 290 -0.64 -11.15 -15.68
C VAL A 290 -0.25 -9.79 -16.24
N LYS A 291 -0.46 -9.62 -17.54
CA LYS A 291 -0.42 -8.31 -18.18
C LYS A 291 -1.49 -7.44 -17.53
N CYS A 292 -1.16 -6.19 -17.24
CA CYS A 292 -2.12 -5.24 -16.72
C CYS A 292 -3.20 -4.93 -17.76
N PRO A 293 -4.49 -5.08 -17.41
CA PRO A 293 -5.57 -4.60 -18.27
C PRO A 293 -5.54 -3.07 -18.32
N THR A 294 -5.93 -2.51 -19.47
CA THR A 294 -5.92 -1.04 -19.64
C THR A 294 -6.82 -0.33 -18.65
N ILE A 295 -7.90 -0.98 -18.19
CA ILE A 295 -8.78 -0.45 -17.14
C ILE A 295 -8.05 -0.12 -15.83
N LEU A 296 -6.91 -0.77 -15.55
CA LEU A 296 -6.04 -0.45 -14.41
C LEU A 296 -4.92 0.52 -14.80
N THR A 297 -4.27 0.34 -15.95
CA THR A 297 -3.16 1.24 -16.34
C THR A 297 -3.63 2.64 -16.68
N ASP A 298 -4.81 2.81 -17.26
CA ASP A 298 -5.41 4.12 -17.56
C ASP A 298 -5.89 4.80 -16.28
N LEU A 299 -6.32 4.00 -15.30
CA LEU A 299 -6.78 4.46 -14.00
C LEU A 299 -5.61 4.94 -13.13
N THR A 300 -4.48 4.23 -13.16
CA THR A 300 -3.31 4.54 -12.33
C THR A 300 -2.24 5.35 -13.04
N GLY A 301 -2.21 5.37 -14.36
CA GLY A 301 -1.17 6.07 -15.15
C GLY A 301 0.17 5.35 -15.22
N VAL A 302 0.32 4.16 -14.62
CA VAL A 302 1.58 3.42 -14.59
C VAL A 302 1.49 2.07 -15.30
N SER A 303 2.46 1.83 -16.19
CA SER A 303 2.63 0.56 -16.89
C SER A 303 4.08 0.09 -16.82
N ARG A 304 4.28 -1.23 -16.78
CA ARG A 304 5.62 -1.81 -16.80
C ARG A 304 6.11 -2.07 -18.21
N PHE A 305 7.43 -1.96 -18.42
CA PHE A 305 8.05 -2.31 -19.69
C PHE A 305 8.00 -3.81 -20.00
N ASP A 306 7.91 -4.66 -18.96
CA ASP A 306 7.88 -6.12 -19.10
C ASP A 306 6.48 -6.70 -19.29
N ASP A 307 5.43 -5.87 -19.25
CA ASP A 307 4.04 -6.32 -19.06
C ASP A 307 3.53 -7.20 -20.21
N ALA A 308 3.99 -6.93 -21.44
CA ALA A 308 3.66 -7.73 -22.63
C ALA A 308 4.22 -9.18 -22.57
N SER A 309 5.14 -9.47 -21.65
CA SER A 309 5.73 -10.80 -21.47
C SER A 309 4.86 -11.73 -20.65
N PHE A 310 3.76 -11.24 -20.05
CA PHE A 310 2.87 -12.01 -19.18
C PHE A 310 1.54 -12.38 -19.88
N PRO A 311 0.85 -13.45 -19.44
CA PRO A 311 -0.48 -13.83 -19.93
C PRO A 311 -1.48 -12.68 -19.86
N GLU A 312 -2.46 -12.66 -20.78
CA GLU A 312 -3.59 -11.72 -20.64
C GLU A 312 -4.35 -11.99 -19.33
N PRO A 313 -4.90 -10.95 -18.69
CA PRO A 313 -5.71 -11.12 -17.49
C PRO A 313 -7.04 -11.79 -17.82
N PRO A 314 -7.72 -12.40 -16.84
CA PRO A 314 -9.10 -12.84 -17.00
C PRO A 314 -10.01 -11.67 -17.37
N GLN A 315 -11.07 -11.97 -18.15
CA GLN A 315 -12.08 -11.01 -18.62
C GLN A 315 -13.44 -11.20 -17.94
#